data_AF-A0A261XYK2-F1
#
_entry.id   AF-A0A261XYK2-F1
#
_cell.length_a   1.000
_cell.length_b   1.000
_cell.length_c   1.000
_cell.angle_alpha   90.00
_cell.angle_beta   90.00
_cell.angle_gamma   90.00
#
_symmetry.space_group_name_H-M   'P 1'
#
loop_
_entity.id
_entity.type
_entity.pdbx_description
1 polymer ?
#
loop_
_entity_poly.entity_id
_entity_poly.type
_entity_poly.pdbx_seq_one_letter_code
_entity_poly.pdbx_strand_id
1 'polypeptide(L)'
;MPVPAEALDPGDKVEYHPIGSEKTPTTSVVVDILTAPKRLQIGSREITVHASPDNPRILILNENTGKIAPYRVEHIEKVLVKRHQDPSSLARLSAETWDPNATGD
;
A
#
# COMPACT_ATOMS: atom_id res chain seq x y z
N MET A 1 -5.54 -16.54 -5.31
CA MET A 1 -5.73 -16.61 -3.85
C MET A 1 -5.64 -15.17 -3.35
N PRO A 2 -6.59 -14.68 -2.53
CA PRO A 2 -6.52 -13.33 -1.99
C PRO A 2 -5.27 -13.19 -1.11
N VAL A 3 -4.64 -12.02 -1.13
CA VAL A 3 -3.47 -11.72 -0.28
C VAL A 3 -3.96 -11.53 1.15
N PRO A 4 -3.42 -12.20 2.17
CA PRO A 4 -3.86 -12.01 3.55
C PRO A 4 -3.50 -10.59 4.03
N ALA A 5 -4.35 -10.00 4.88
CA ALA A 5 -4.21 -8.60 5.30
C ALA A 5 -2.93 -8.34 6.11
N GLU A 6 -2.44 -9.35 6.83
CA GLU A 6 -1.15 -9.35 7.53
C GLU A 6 0.06 -9.27 6.57
N ALA A 7 -0.13 -9.66 5.31
CA ALA A 7 0.87 -9.53 4.26
C ALA A 7 0.64 -8.28 3.42
N LEU A 8 -0.06 -7.27 3.93
CA LEU A 8 -0.19 -5.95 3.33
C LEU A 8 0.36 -4.91 4.30
N ASP A 9 1.02 -3.90 3.75
CA ASP A 9 1.58 -2.80 4.53
C ASP A 9 1.14 -1.45 3.94
N PRO A 10 0.90 -0.42 4.75
CA PRO A 10 0.71 0.94 4.26
C PRO A 10 1.85 1.36 3.34
N GLY A 11 1.51 1.82 2.13
CA GLY A 11 2.43 2.17 1.06
C GLY A 11 2.62 1.07 0.01
N ASP A 12 2.15 -0.16 0.25
CA ASP A 12 2.19 -1.22 -0.76
C ASP A 12 1.33 -0.86 -1.97
N LYS A 13 1.84 -1.17 -3.16
CA LYS A 13 1.08 -1.06 -4.40
C LYS A 13 0.38 -2.37 -4.66
N VAL A 14 -0.94 -2.33 -4.78
CA VAL A 14 -1.81 -3.51 -4.93
C VAL A 14 -2.66 -3.40 -6.18
N GLU A 15 -3.04 -4.55 -6.70
CA GLU A 15 -4.06 -4.72 -7.72
C GLU A 15 -5.36 -5.17 -7.05
N TYR A 16 -6.45 -4.48 -7.37
CA TYR A 16 -7.76 -4.75 -6.78
C TYR A 16 -8.87 -4.75 -7.84
N HIS A 17 -9.94 -5.48 -7.54
CA HIS A 17 -11.14 -5.49 -8.39
C HIS A 17 -12.18 -4.49 -7.89
N PRO A 18 -12.55 -3.46 -8.68
CA PRO A 18 -13.60 -2.53 -8.28
C PRO A 18 -14.97 -3.21 -8.24
N ILE A 19 -15.79 -2.85 -7.25
CA ILE A 19 -17.16 -3.35 -7.14
C ILE A 19 -18.06 -2.48 -8.02
N GLY A 20 -18.73 -3.09 -9.01
CA GLY A 20 -19.83 -2.46 -9.75
C GLY A 20 -19.50 -1.75 -11.05
N SER A 21 -18.27 -1.83 -11.57
CA SER A 21 -17.92 -1.37 -12.93
C SER A 21 -16.99 -2.40 -13.60
N GLU A 22 -16.80 -2.27 -14.92
CA GLU A 22 -16.13 -3.26 -15.78
C GLU A 22 -14.91 -3.94 -15.14
N LYS A 23 -14.79 -5.25 -15.42
CA LYS A 23 -13.95 -6.26 -14.76
C LYS A 23 -12.42 -6.02 -14.83
N THR A 24 -11.97 -4.81 -15.11
CA THR A 24 -10.56 -4.50 -15.27
C THR A 24 -9.93 -4.28 -13.90
N PRO A 25 -8.99 -5.14 -13.48
CA PRO A 25 -8.23 -4.90 -12.26
C PRO A 25 -7.54 -3.54 -12.35
N THR A 26 -7.57 -2.79 -11.25
CA THR A 26 -6.98 -1.45 -11.18
C THR A 26 -5.90 -1.42 -10.13
N THR A 27 -4.88 -0.61 -10.35
CA THR A 27 -3.78 -0.43 -9.39
C THR A 27 -4.12 0.64 -8.36
N SER A 28 -3.69 0.42 -7.11
CA SER A 28 -3.91 1.34 -6.00
C SER A 28 -2.81 1.22 -4.97
N VAL A 29 -2.72 2.23 -4.11
CA VAL A 29 -1.76 2.25 -3.00
C VAL A 29 -2.52 2.00 -1.70
N VAL A 30 -2.04 1.06 -0.88
CA VAL A 30 -2.57 0.84 0.47
C VAL A 30 -2.22 2.06 1.31
N VAL A 31 -3.23 2.72 1.86
CA VAL A 31 -3.07 3.90 2.70
C VAL A 31 -3.03 3.50 4.17
N ASP A 32 -3.92 2.60 4.58
CA ASP A 32 -4.07 2.18 5.98
C ASP A 32 -4.77 0.82 6.06
N ILE A 33 -4.60 0.12 7.18
CA ILE A 33 -5.24 -1.17 7.44
C ILE A 33 -6.01 -1.06 8.75
N LEU A 34 -7.33 -1.07 8.64
CA LEU A 34 -8.20 -0.97 9.80
C LEU A 34 -8.55 -2.34 10.33
N THR A 35 -8.27 -2.56 11.60
CA THR A 35 -8.64 -3.76 12.37
C THR A 35 -9.71 -3.45 13.43
N ALA A 36 -10.19 -2.22 13.49
CA ALA A 36 -11.22 -1.75 14.42
C ALA A 36 -12.18 -0.78 13.72
N PRO A 37 -13.44 -0.67 14.19
CA PRO A 37 -14.41 0.21 13.58
C PRO A 37 -13.95 1.67 13.73
N LYS A 38 -13.94 2.41 12.61
CA LYS A 38 -13.43 3.78 12.56
C LYS A 38 -14.31 4.63 11.66
N ARG A 39 -14.60 5.85 12.12
CA ARG A 39 -15.21 6.87 11.28
C ARG A 39 -14.12 7.54 10.46
N LEU A 40 -14.31 7.59 9.16
CA LEU A 40 -13.36 8.16 8.22
C LEU A 40 -14.06 9.23 7.39
N GLN A 41 -13.37 10.35 7.23
CA GLN A 41 -13.78 11.38 6.29
C GLN A 41 -13.10 11.12 4.96
N ILE A 42 -13.89 10.70 3.96
CA ILE A 42 -13.43 10.42 2.60
C ILE A 42 -13.98 11.50 1.68
N GLY A 43 -13.11 12.43 1.28
CA GLY A 43 -13.52 13.64 0.57
C GLY A 43 -14.50 14.46 1.43
N SER A 44 -15.69 14.73 0.89
CA SER A 44 -16.75 15.48 1.58
C SER A 44 -17.75 14.60 2.35
N ARG A 45 -17.52 13.28 2.43
CA ARG A 45 -18.44 12.33 3.08
C ARG A 45 -17.80 11.71 4.32
N GLU A 46 -18.56 11.64 5.40
CA GLU A 46 -18.21 10.78 6.54
C GLU A 46 -18.76 9.37 6.28
N ILE A 47 -17.91 8.36 6.43
CA ILE A 47 -18.31 6.97 6.40
C ILE A 47 -17.87 6.26 7.69
N THR A 48 -18.70 5.36 8.19
CA THR A 48 -18.30 4.45 9.26
C THR A 48 -17.82 3.16 8.65
N VAL A 49 -16.54 2.84 8.86
CA VAL A 49 -15.95 1.59 8.40
C VAL A 49 -16.02 0.58 9.53
N HIS A 50 -16.80 -0.48 9.32
CA HIS A 50 -16.90 -1.61 10.24
C HIS A 50 -15.78 -2.60 9.92
N ALA A 51 -14.68 -2.49 10.67
CA ALA A 51 -13.55 -3.41 10.61
C ALA A 51 -13.39 -4.12 11.96
N SER A 52 -12.84 -5.33 11.93
CA SER A 52 -12.47 -6.10 13.13
C SER A 52 -11.16 -6.84 12.86
N PRO A 53 -10.49 -7.42 13.87
CA PRO A 53 -9.27 -8.20 13.65
C PRO A 53 -9.47 -9.38 12.69
N ASP A 54 -10.63 -10.05 12.78
CA ASP A 54 -10.99 -11.17 11.89
C ASP A 54 -11.47 -10.70 10.51
N ASN A 55 -11.91 -9.44 10.38
CA ASN A 55 -12.41 -8.85 9.15
C ASN A 55 -11.84 -7.44 8.95
N PRO A 56 -10.53 -7.34 8.65
CA PRO A 56 -9.89 -6.06 8.47
C PRO A 56 -10.39 -5.37 7.19
N ARG A 57 -10.27 -4.04 7.17
CA ARG A 57 -10.61 -3.20 6.02
C ARG A 57 -9.36 -2.49 5.53
N ILE A 58 -9.03 -2.70 4.27
CA ILE A 58 -7.86 -2.12 3.62
C ILE A 58 -8.30 -0.80 2.98
N LEU A 59 -7.78 0.31 3.47
CA LEU A 59 -7.95 1.59 2.80
C LEU A 59 -6.98 1.64 1.62
N ILE A 60 -7.51 1.78 0.42
CA ILE A 60 -6.69 1.97 -0.78
C ILE A 60 -6.99 3.33 -1.41
N LEU A 61 -5.97 3.97 -1.93
CA LEU A 61 -6.04 5.16 -2.77
C LEU A 61 -5.96 4.72 -4.23
N ASN A 62 -7.04 4.93 -4.97
CA ASN A 62 -7.02 4.74 -6.41
C ASN A 62 -6.28 5.92 -7.05
N GLU A 63 -5.09 5.66 -7.59
CA GLU A 63 -4.22 6.68 -8.19
C GLU A 63 -4.86 7.33 -9.43
N ASN A 64 -5.75 6.63 -10.15
CA ASN A 64 -6.44 7.17 -11.32
C ASN A 64 -7.51 8.21 -10.96
N THR A 65 -8.22 8.00 -9.85
CA THR A 65 -9.34 8.87 -9.44
C THR A 65 -9.00 9.79 -8.27
N GLY A 66 -7.89 9.55 -7.57
CA GLY A 66 -7.52 10.23 -6.33
C GLY A 66 -8.46 9.92 -5.15
N LYS A 67 -9.30 8.88 -5.26
CA LYS A 67 -10.29 8.54 -4.23
C LYS A 67 -9.76 7.47 -3.30
N ILE A 68 -9.96 7.68 -2.01
CA ILE A 68 -9.71 6.67 -0.98
C ILE A 68 -10.99 5.86 -0.79
N ALA A 69 -10.87 4.54 -0.68
CA ALA A 69 -12.01 3.68 -0.37
C ALA A 69 -11.58 2.47 0.48
N PRO A 70 -12.41 2.04 1.44
CA PRO A 70 -12.17 0.84 2.22
C PRO A 70 -12.64 -0.40 1.46
N TYR A 71 -11.73 -1.34 1.22
CA TYR A 71 -12.02 -2.64 0.61
C TYR A 71 -11.82 -3.77 1.62
N ARG A 72 -12.46 -4.91 1.34
CA ARG A 72 -12.13 -6.16 2.03
C ARG A 72 -10.85 -6.72 1.46
N VAL A 73 -10.13 -7.46 2.28
CA VAL A 73 -8.96 -8.22 1.87
C VAL A 73 -9.25 -9.14 0.67
N GLU A 74 -10.46 -9.71 0.60
CA GLU A 74 -10.90 -10.59 -0.48
C GLU A 74 -10.95 -9.91 -1.86
N HIS A 75 -11.00 -8.57 -1.91
CA HIS A 75 -11.01 -7.80 -3.15
C HIS A 75 -9.59 -7.40 -3.61
N ILE A 76 -8.57 -7.70 -2.80
CA ILE A 76 -7.17 -7.45 -3.12
C ILE A 76 -6.61 -8.72 -3.77
N GLU A 77 -6.32 -8.64 -5.07
CA GLU A 77 -5.90 -9.80 -5.85
C GLU A 77 -4.40 -10.06 -5.71
N LYS A 78 -3.59 -9.00 -5.72
CA LYS A 78 -2.13 -9.12 -5.74
C LYS A 78 -1.42 -7.90 -5.19
N VAL A 79 -0.30 -8.12 -4.49
CA VAL A 79 0.69 -7.06 -4.21
C VAL A 79 1.63 -6.95 -5.40
N LEU A 80 1.67 -5.77 -6.01
CA LEU A 80 2.54 -5.46 -7.14
C LEU A 80 3.93 -5.00 -6.68
N VAL A 81 3.97 -4.17 -5.63
CA VAL A 81 5.22 -3.67 -5.03
C VAL A 81 5.07 -3.65 -3.52
N LYS A 82 5.99 -4.36 -2.85
CA LYS A 82 6.14 -4.33 -1.40
C LYS A 82 7.03 -3.14 -1.02
N ARG A 83 6.51 -2.22 -0.19
CA ARG A 83 7.27 -1.09 0.37
C ARG A 83 8.11 -1.50 1.58
N HIS A 84 7.93 -2.72 2.08
CA HIS A 84 8.71 -3.27 3.19
C HIS A 84 10.17 -3.46 2.75
N GLN A 85 10.97 -2.44 3.09
CA GLN A 85 12.43 -2.33 3.07
C GLN A 85 13.21 -3.60 2.69
N ASP A 86 13.81 -3.59 1.51
CA ASP A 86 15.21 -3.98 1.41
C ASP A 86 16.04 -2.89 2.12
N PRO A 87 16.59 -3.11 3.33
CA PRO A 87 17.56 -2.17 3.92
C PRO A 87 18.82 -2.00 3.03
N SER A 88 19.01 -2.86 2.04
CA SER A 88 20.18 -2.92 1.16
C SER A 88 20.19 -1.91 0.00
N SER A 89 19.06 -1.26 -0.31
CA SER A 89 19.00 -0.33 -1.47
C SER A 89 19.40 1.11 -1.13
N LEU A 90 19.40 1.51 0.14
CA LEU A 90 19.93 2.81 0.57
C LEU A 90 21.43 2.79 0.86
N ALA A 91 22.06 1.62 0.97
CA ALA A 91 23.49 1.49 1.26
C ALA A 91 24.40 1.47 0.01
N ARG A 92 23.85 1.42 -1.21
CA ARG A 92 24.64 1.33 -2.46
C ARG A 92 24.80 2.63 -3.25
N LEU A 93 24.17 3.73 -2.83
CA LEU A 93 24.30 5.04 -3.51
C LEU A 93 25.14 6.06 -2.71
N SER A 94 25.89 5.63 -1.70
CA SER A 94 26.75 6.54 -0.91
C SER A 94 28.13 5.98 -0.57
N ALA A 95 28.62 5.02 -1.36
CA ALA A 95 29.98 4.49 -1.22
C ALA A 95 30.82 4.63 -2.51
N GLU A 96 30.46 5.56 -3.39
CA GLU A 96 31.40 6.09 -4.37
C GLU A 96 31.94 7.41 -3.85
N THR A 97 33.27 7.49 -3.75
CA THR A 97 34.10 8.66 -3.39
C THR A 97 34.52 8.74 -1.92
N TRP A 98 35.57 8.00 -1.55
CA TRP A 98 36.79 8.60 -0.99
C TRP A 98 37.92 7.54 -0.90
N ASP A 99 38.83 7.55 -1.87
CA ASP A 99 40.15 6.91 -1.77
C ASP A 99 41.12 7.91 -1.12
N PRO A 100 41.56 7.72 0.14
CA PRO A 100 42.55 8.61 0.77
C PRO A 100 43.99 8.42 0.26
N ASN A 101 44.24 7.58 -0.74
CA ASN A 101 45.59 7.23 -1.20
C ASN A 101 45.87 7.55 -2.67
N ALA A 102 44.98 8.29 -3.33
CA ALA A 102 45.29 8.87 -4.63
C ALA A 102 45.96 10.23 -4.43
N THR A 103 47.28 10.25 -4.68
CA THR A 103 48.19 11.41 -4.82
C THR A 103 49.04 11.75 -3.58
N GLY A 104 50.35 11.49 -3.72
CA GLY A 104 51.36 12.40 -3.17
C GLY A 104 52.69 11.77 -2.78
N ASP A 105 53.60 11.68 -3.76
CA ASP A 105 55.08 11.64 -3.68
C ASP A 105 55.77 10.36 -3.13
#